data_AF-A0A535HL28-F1
#
_entry.id   AF-A0A535HL28-F1
#
_cell.length_a   1.000
_cell.length_b   1.000
_cell.length_c   1.000
_cell.angle_alpha   90.00
_cell.angle_beta   90.00
_cell.angle_gamma   90.00
#
_symmetry.space_group_name_H-M   'P 1'
#
loop_
_entity.id
_entity.type
_entity.pdbx_description
1 polymer ?
#
loop_
_entity_poly.entity_id
_entity_poly.type
_entity_poly.pdbx_seq_one_letter_code
_entity_poly.pdbx_strand_id
1 'polypeptide(L)'
;LRLPVRADSLEALTSILAAHWELGGAGAVVSQPLPSDLAIPTSELGADESAPVRGPDRTPAELSHLQARLGDRVIQANVALLERNATLAGAVSAALTGRQVATPAHG
;
A
#
# COMPACT_ATOMS: atom_id res chain seq x y z
N LEU A 1 -1.16 6.76 13.07
CA LEU A 1 -1.71 7.84 12.21
C LEU A 1 -3.15 7.50 11.85
N ARG A 2 -4.05 8.49 11.76
CA ARG A 2 -5.43 8.29 11.27
C ARG A 2 -5.48 8.68 9.78
N LEU A 3 -5.99 7.79 8.93
CA LEU A 3 -6.24 8.10 7.53
C LEU A 3 -7.51 8.94 7.38
N PRO A 4 -7.58 9.86 6.40
CA PRO A 4 -8.72 10.77 6.24
C PRO A 4 -10.00 10.05 5.78
N VAL A 5 -9.85 8.88 5.15
CA VAL A 5 -10.95 8.11 4.57
C VAL A 5 -10.71 6.62 4.82
N ARG A 6 -11.79 5.86 5.03
CA ARG A 6 -11.79 4.40 5.16
C ARG A 6 -12.82 3.82 4.20
N ALA A 7 -12.45 2.72 3.53
CA ALA A 7 -13.35 1.92 2.72
C ALA A 7 -13.25 0.47 3.17
N ASP A 8 -14.39 -0.14 3.48
CA ASP A 8 -14.47 -1.53 3.96
C ASP A 8 -14.87 -2.51 2.85
N SER A 9 -15.09 -2.03 1.62
CA SER A 9 -15.42 -2.85 0.45
C SER A 9 -14.74 -2.33 -0.81
N LEU A 10 -14.58 -3.21 -1.80
CA LEU A 10 -14.04 -2.86 -3.12
C LEU A 10 -14.92 -1.83 -3.84
N GLU A 11 -16.24 -1.98 -3.72
CA GLU A 11 -17.20 -1.03 -4.29
C GLU A 11 -17.06 0.37 -3.69
N ALA A 12 -16.99 0.46 -2.35
CA ALA A 12 -16.78 1.74 -1.68
C ALA A 12 -15.45 2.38 -2.09
N LEU A 13 -14.36 1.60 -2.11
CA LEU A 13 -13.05 2.08 -2.52
C LEU A 13 -13.06 2.63 -3.95
N THR A 14 -13.62 1.87 -4.89
CA THR A 14 -13.65 2.27 -6.31
C THR A 14 -14.57 3.46 -6.55
N SER A 15 -15.68 3.59 -5.82
CA SER A 15 -16.53 4.78 -5.85
C SER A 15 -15.81 6.03 -5.36
N ILE A 16 -15.02 5.92 -4.29
CA ILE A 16 -14.22 7.04 -3.76
C ILE A 16 -13.15 7.46 -4.76
N LEU A 17 -12.44 6.50 -5.36
CA LEU A 17 -11.41 6.77 -6.37
C LEU A 17 -11.99 7.41 -7.64
N ALA A 18 -13.11 6.89 -8.14
CA ALA A 18 -13.79 7.47 -9.29
C ALA A 18 -14.19 8.94 -9.02
N ALA A 19 -14.85 9.20 -7.89
CA ALA A 19 -15.22 10.55 -7.49
C ALA A 19 -13.99 11.47 -7.32
N HIS A 20 -12.89 10.96 -6.76
CA HIS A 20 -11.65 11.72 -6.62
C HIS A 20 -11.14 12.24 -7.97
N TRP A 21 -11.15 11.40 -9.01
CA TRP A 21 -10.72 11.79 -10.35
C TRP A 21 -11.75 12.62 -11.12
N GLU A 22 -13.05 12.35 -10.96
CA GLU A 22 -14.12 13.19 -11.52
C GLU A 22 -14.06 14.63 -11.00
N LEU A 23 -13.61 14.82 -9.76
CA LEU A 23 -13.40 16.14 -9.14
C LEU A 23 -12.03 16.76 -9.48
N GLY A 24 -11.25 16.15 -10.38
CA GLY A 24 -9.95 16.68 -10.83
C GLY A 24 -8.76 16.35 -9.93
N GLY A 25 -8.89 15.36 -9.05
CA GLY A 25 -7.78 14.84 -8.25
C GLY A 25 -6.68 14.20 -9.09
N ALA A 26 -5.45 14.17 -8.58
CA ALA A 26 -4.31 13.58 -9.27
C ALA A 26 -4.14 12.09 -8.94
N GLY A 27 -3.47 11.78 -7.83
CA GLY A 27 -3.22 10.41 -7.38
C GLY A 27 -3.79 10.16 -5.99
N ALA A 28 -4.08 8.88 -5.70
CA ALA A 28 -4.53 8.43 -4.40
C ALA A 28 -3.60 7.32 -3.87
N VAL A 29 -3.34 7.34 -2.57
CA VAL A 29 -2.61 6.28 -1.87
C VAL A 29 -3.61 5.39 -1.14
N VAL A 30 -3.64 4.12 -1.51
CA VAL A 30 -4.47 3.11 -0.84
C VAL A 30 -3.55 2.29 0.08
N SER A 31 -3.86 2.29 1.37
CA SER A 31 -3.15 1.50 2.36
C SER A 31 -4.03 0.34 2.82
N GLN A 32 -3.49 -0.88 2.81
CA GLN A 32 -4.11 -2.03 3.44
C GLN A 32 -3.11 -2.66 4.43
N PRO A 33 -3.57 -3.06 5.63
CA PRO A 33 -2.70 -3.69 6.61
C PRO A 33 -2.38 -5.14 6.23
N LEU A 34 -1.24 -5.62 6.72
CA LEU A 34 -0.96 -7.05 6.81
C LEU A 34 -1.89 -7.74 7.81
N PRO A 35 -2.23 -9.02 7.60
CA PRO A 35 -2.78 -9.89 8.64
C PRO A 35 -1.90 -9.89 9.90
N SER A 36 -2.51 -9.99 11.06
CA SER A 36 -1.83 -9.81 12.36
C SER A 36 -0.77 -10.86 12.66
N ASP A 37 -0.90 -12.07 12.11
CA ASP A 37 0.04 -13.19 12.23
C ASP A 37 1.34 -12.97 11.46
N LEU A 38 1.30 -12.15 10.40
CA LEU A 38 2.46 -11.77 9.60
C LEU A 38 2.99 -10.36 9.91
N ALA A 39 2.27 -9.61 10.74
CA ALA A 39 2.65 -8.25 11.11
C ALA A 39 3.87 -8.25 12.05
N ILE A 40 4.86 -7.42 11.73
CA ILE A 40 6.00 -7.17 12.62
C ILE A 40 5.61 -6.07 13.61
N PRO A 41 5.76 -6.30 14.93
CA PRO A 41 5.49 -5.28 15.94
C PRO A 41 6.28 -4.00 15.71
N THR A 42 5.66 -2.85 15.94
CA THR A 42 6.31 -1.54 15.74
C THR A 42 7.56 -1.36 16.60
N SER A 43 7.61 -1.98 17.78
CA SER A 43 8.78 -2.01 18.64
C SER A 43 9.99 -2.71 18.01
N GLU A 44 9.76 -3.63 17.06
CA GLU A 44 10.82 -4.34 16.34
C GLU A 44 11.26 -3.59 15.06
N LEU A 45 10.45 -2.65 14.55
CA LEU A 45 10.68 -1.91 13.31
C LEU A 45 11.55 -0.65 13.46
N GLY A 46 12.09 -0.38 14.65
CA GLY A 46 12.87 0.83 14.91
C GLY A 46 14.07 0.98 13.96
N ALA A 47 14.15 2.15 13.30
CA ALA A 47 15.26 2.55 12.45
C ALA A 47 16.51 2.85 13.27
N ASP A 48 17.69 2.65 12.66
CA ASP A 48 18.95 3.07 13.26
C ASP A 48 19.25 4.52 12.85
N GLU A 49 18.78 5.48 13.63
CA GLU A 49 19.01 6.92 13.39
C GLU A 49 20.51 7.30 13.44
N SER A 50 21.39 6.41 13.91
CA SER A 50 22.84 6.63 13.92
C SER A 50 23.54 6.16 12.63
N ALA A 51 22.80 5.53 11.70
CA ALA A 51 23.36 5.02 10.45
C ALA A 51 24.00 6.16 9.63
N PRO A 52 25.28 6.03 9.22
CA PRO A 52 26.00 7.09 8.53
C PRO A 52 25.57 7.29 7.06
N VAL A 53 24.72 6.40 6.54
CA VAL A 53 24.27 6.41 5.13
C VAL A 53 23.17 7.45 4.93
N ARG A 54 23.31 8.30 3.92
CA ARG A 54 22.39 9.40 3.61
C ARG A 54 21.89 9.34 2.17
N GLY A 55 20.82 10.07 1.91
CA GLY A 55 20.26 10.18 0.56
C GLY A 55 19.60 8.87 0.10
N PRO A 56 19.61 8.56 -1.20
CA PRO A 56 18.86 7.43 -1.77
C PRO A 56 19.30 6.08 -1.22
N ASP A 57 20.54 5.97 -0.73
CA ASP A 57 21.10 4.73 -0.18
C ASP A 57 20.61 4.43 1.25
N ARG A 58 19.96 5.40 1.92
CA ARG A 58 19.45 5.20 3.29
C ARG A 58 18.38 4.11 3.35
N THR A 59 17.40 4.13 2.45
CA THR A 59 16.30 3.15 2.46
C THR A 59 16.79 1.71 2.22
N PRO A 60 17.64 1.42 1.21
CA PRO A 60 18.24 0.11 1.07
C PRO A 60 19.05 -0.34 2.30
N ALA A 61 19.83 0.57 2.91
CA ALA A 61 20.62 0.26 4.10
C ALA A 61 19.75 -0.11 5.31
N GLU A 62 18.69 0.66 5.59
CA GLU A 62 17.76 0.40 6.69
C GLU A 62 17.00 -0.93 6.49
N LEU A 63 16.58 -1.24 5.26
CA LEU A 63 15.92 -2.52 4.95
C LEU A 63 16.88 -3.71 5.16
N SER A 64 18.13 -3.58 4.73
CA SER A 64 19.18 -4.58 4.94
C SER A 64 19.44 -4.80 6.45
N HIS A 65 19.52 -3.70 7.22
CA HIS A 65 19.70 -3.77 8.66
C HIS A 65 18.51 -4.44 9.38
N LEU A 66 17.28 -4.10 8.97
CA LEU A 66 16.07 -4.71 9.50
C LEU A 66 16.03 -6.22 9.22
N GLN A 67 16.40 -6.63 7.99
CA GLN A 67 16.53 -8.03 7.62
C GLN A 67 17.60 -8.75 8.44
N ALA A 68 18.77 -8.13 8.66
CA ALA A 68 19.83 -8.74 9.47
C ALA A 68 19.40 -8.98 10.93
N ARG A 69 18.55 -8.10 11.48
CA ARG A 69 18.04 -8.20 12.86
C ARG A 69 16.90 -9.19 13.04
N LEU A 70 15.96 -9.23 12.10
CA LEU A 70 14.70 -9.98 12.23
C LEU A 70 14.65 -11.23 11.32
N GLY A 71 15.66 -11.40 10.48
CA GLY A 71 15.82 -12.53 9.58
C GLY A 71 14.70 -12.63 8.54
N ASP A 72 14.35 -13.86 8.20
CA ASP A 72 13.39 -14.18 7.14
C ASP A 72 11.98 -13.66 7.40
N ARG A 73 11.62 -13.37 8.65
CA ARG A 73 10.32 -12.79 9.01
C ARG A 73 10.04 -11.48 8.26
N VAL A 74 11.08 -10.66 8.04
CA VAL A 74 10.95 -9.39 7.27
C VAL A 74 10.66 -9.66 5.81
N ILE A 75 11.34 -10.65 5.23
CA ILE A 75 11.12 -11.03 3.83
C ILE A 75 9.72 -11.62 3.65
N GLN A 76 9.31 -12.52 4.55
CA GLN A 76 7.98 -13.12 4.53
C GLN A 76 6.87 -12.07 4.66
N ALA A 77 7.00 -11.14 5.63
CA ALA A 77 6.03 -10.05 5.81
C ALA A 77 5.97 -9.14 4.56
N ASN A 78 7.12 -8.79 3.98
CA ASN A 78 7.16 -7.94 2.79
C ASN A 78 6.57 -8.63 1.55
N VAL A 79 6.87 -9.91 1.33
CA VAL A 79 6.29 -10.71 0.23
C VAL A 79 4.77 -10.81 0.40
N ALA A 80 4.28 -11.14 1.60
CA ALA A 80 2.85 -11.20 1.87
C ALA A 80 2.16 -9.84 1.65
N LEU A 81 2.81 -8.73 2.04
CA LEU A 81 2.29 -7.39 1.79
C LEU A 81 2.22 -7.09 0.29
N LEU A 82 3.27 -7.45 -0.45
CA LEU A 82 3.36 -7.27 -1.90
C LEU A 82 2.25 -8.04 -2.63
N GLU A 83 2.05 -9.32 -2.31
CA GLU A 83 1.01 -10.16 -2.91
C GLU A 83 -0.40 -9.61 -2.64
N ARG A 84 -0.64 -9.15 -1.41
CA ARG A 84 -1.91 -8.52 -1.05
C ARG A 84 -2.12 -7.21 -1.80
N ASN A 85 -1.08 -6.38 -1.91
CA ASN A 85 -1.11 -5.12 -2.67
C ASN A 85 -1.41 -5.36 -4.14
N ALA A 86 -0.75 -6.35 -4.76
CA ALA A 86 -1.01 -6.73 -6.14
C ALA A 86 -2.46 -7.23 -6.33
N THR A 87 -2.96 -8.06 -5.41
CA THR A 87 -4.33 -8.59 -5.46
C THR A 87 -5.37 -7.48 -5.39
N LEU A 88 -5.23 -6.57 -4.42
CA LEU A 88 -6.15 -5.43 -4.27
C LEU A 88 -6.07 -4.49 -5.49
N ALA A 89 -4.86 -4.18 -5.96
CA ALA A 89 -4.66 -3.33 -7.12
C ALA A 89 -5.30 -3.92 -8.39
N GLY A 90 -5.15 -5.22 -8.62
CA GLY A 90 -5.80 -5.93 -9.72
C GLY A 90 -7.32 -5.86 -9.65
N ALA A 91 -7.90 -6.10 -8.47
CA ALA A 91 -9.35 -6.01 -8.26
C ALA A 91 -9.88 -4.58 -8.46
N VAL A 92 -9.17 -3.56 -7.95
CA VAL A 92 -9.51 -2.15 -8.14
C VAL A 92 -9.45 -1.77 -9.62
N SER A 93 -8.40 -2.19 -10.31
CA SER A 93 -8.24 -1.93 -11.75
C SER A 93 -9.39 -2.52 -12.56
N ALA A 94 -9.71 -3.81 -12.34
CA ALA A 94 -10.82 -4.47 -13.03
C ALA A 94 -12.17 -3.78 -12.78
N ALA A 95 -12.44 -3.40 -11.53
CA ALA A 95 -13.67 -2.72 -11.16
C ALA A 95 -13.79 -1.32 -11.78
N LEU A 96 -12.71 -0.53 -11.80
CA LEU A 96 -12.70 0.79 -12.43
C LEU A 96 -12.90 0.71 -13.95
N THR A 97 -12.24 -0.24 -14.62
CA THR A 97 -12.44 -0.46 -16.06
C THR A 97 -13.87 -0.89 -16.38
N GLY A 98 -14.46 -1.79 -15.58
CA GLY A 98 -15.86 -2.18 -15.74
C GLY A 98 -16.83 -1.01 -15.63
N ARG A 99 -16.55 -0.04 -14.75
CA ARG A 99 -17.35 1.19 -14.62
C ARG A 99 -17.21 2.12 -15.82
N GLN A 100 -16.01 2.26 -16.37
CA GLN A 100 -15.79 3.08 -17.58
C GLN A 100 -16.54 2.54 -18.80
N VAL A 101 -16.66 1.21 -18.93
CA VAL A 101 -17.42 0.58 -20.03
C VAL A 101 -18.94 0.75 -19.86
N ALA A 102 -19.43 0.78 -18.61
CA ALA A 102 -20.85 0.94 -18.31
C ALA A 102 -21.35 2.39 -18.46
N THR A 103 -20.46 3.39 -18.41
CA THR A 103 -20.79 4.79 -18.71
C THR A 103 -20.55 5.04 -20.20
N PRO A 104 -21.57 5.09 -21.07
CA PRO A 104 -21.33 5.46 -22.46
C PRO A 104 -20.73 6.86 -22.53
N ALA A 105 -19.71 7.02 -23.38
CA ALA A 105 -19.21 8.32 -23.78
C ALA A 105 -20.40 9.16 -24.27
N HIS A 106 -20.81 10.14 -23.47
CA HIS A 106 -21.75 11.15 -23.94
C HIS A 106 -21.00 11.97 -24.98
N GLY A 107 -21.60 12.06 -26.18
CA GLY A 107 -21.01 12.57 -27.42
C GLY A 107 -20.68 14.05 -27.44
#